data_AF-A0A084SL86-F1
#
_entry.id   AF-A0A084SL86-F1
#
_cell.length_a   1.000
_cell.length_b   1.000
_cell.length_c   1.000
_cell.angle_alpha   90.00
_cell.angle_beta   90.00
_cell.angle_gamma   90.00
#
_symmetry.space_group_name_H-M   'P 1'
#
loop_
_entity.id
_entity.type
_entity.pdbx_description
1 polymer ?
#
loop_
_entity_poly.entity_id
_entity_poly.type
_entity_poly.pdbx_seq_one_letter_code
_entity_poly.pdbx_strand_id
1 'polypeptide(L)'
;MSRFQAQTNAVLDQELEELRQRLGLAPSQKADLLREVASLAAWVVRQAEAGRSVEARRGTEVETLSHPVIERLRSRHETSAVSYVALSNAEVERLARILDRGFEPTPALRAALQHLASRKRRPPKLRWKKTA
;
A
#
# COMPACT_ATOMS: atom_id res chain seq x y z
N MET A 1 36.84 -8.42 -13.39
CA MET A 1 35.37 -8.23 -13.28
C MET A 1 34.54 -9.49 -13.57
N SER A 2 34.99 -10.43 -14.42
CA SER A 2 34.22 -11.65 -14.77
C SER A 2 34.02 -12.65 -13.61
N ARG A 3 35.00 -12.81 -12.70
CA ARG A 3 34.92 -13.77 -11.58
C ARG A 3 33.81 -13.48 -10.55
N PHE A 4 33.53 -12.21 -10.25
CA PHE A 4 32.49 -11.84 -9.28
C PHE A 4 31.08 -12.10 -9.81
N GLN A 5 30.83 -11.80 -11.09
CA GLN A 5 29.54 -12.07 -11.73
C GLN A 5 29.22 -13.57 -11.79
N ALA A 6 30.22 -14.41 -12.05
CA ALA A 6 30.04 -15.87 -12.07
C ALA A 6 29.66 -16.43 -10.68
N GLN A 7 30.22 -15.88 -9.61
CA GLN A 7 29.89 -16.30 -8.24
C GLN A 7 28.50 -15.86 -7.82
N THR A 8 28.09 -14.63 -8.15
CA THR A 8 26.73 -14.14 -7.86
C THR A 8 25.67 -14.97 -8.59
N ASN A 9 25.93 -15.33 -9.86
CA ASN A 9 25.01 -16.17 -10.62
C ASN A 9 24.92 -17.60 -10.07
N ALA A 10 26.04 -18.19 -9.66
CA ALA A 10 26.04 -19.54 -9.09
C ALA A 10 25.28 -19.62 -7.75
N VAL A 11 25.38 -18.58 -6.91
CA VAL A 11 24.61 -18.51 -5.65
C VAL A 11 23.11 -18.35 -5.93
N LEU A 12 22.74 -17.47 -6.86
CA LEU A 12 21.35 -17.29 -7.27
C LEU A 12 20.75 -18.57 -7.87
N ASP A 13 21.50 -19.27 -8.72
CA ASP A 13 21.06 -20.53 -9.31
C ASP A 13 20.83 -21.60 -8.23
N GLN A 14 21.67 -21.65 -7.20
CA GLN A 14 21.50 -22.54 -6.06
C GLN A 14 20.25 -22.17 -5.23
N GLU A 15 20.04 -20.90 -4.91
CA GLU A 15 18.86 -20.44 -4.17
C GLU A 15 17.55 -20.74 -4.91
N LEU A 16 17.54 -20.53 -6.24
CA LEU A 16 16.40 -20.87 -7.09
C LEU A 16 16.13 -22.37 -7.12
N GLU A 17 17.18 -23.18 -7.13
CA GLU A 17 17.07 -24.64 -7.10
C GLU A 17 16.53 -25.14 -5.75
N GLU A 18 16.97 -24.56 -4.63
CA GLU A 18 16.41 -24.83 -3.31
C GLU A 18 14.94 -24.41 -3.21
N LEU A 19 14.58 -23.24 -3.75
CA LEU A 19 13.20 -22.78 -3.82
C LEU A 19 12.33 -23.71 -4.69
N ARG A 20 12.85 -24.14 -5.84
CA ARG A 20 12.18 -25.11 -6.72
C ARG A 20 11.82 -26.39 -5.97
N GLN A 21 12.78 -26.93 -5.21
CA GLN A 21 12.58 -28.15 -4.43
C GLN A 21 11.54 -27.94 -3.33
N ARG A 22 11.59 -26.82 -2.60
CA ARG A 22 10.61 -26.47 -1.55
C ARG A 22 9.19 -26.28 -2.09
N LEU A 23 9.06 -25.79 -3.32
CA LEU A 23 7.78 -25.62 -4.01
C LEU A 23 7.30 -26.92 -4.69
N GLY A 24 8.07 -28.01 -4.63
CA GLY A 24 7.70 -29.30 -5.21
C GLY A 24 7.66 -29.31 -6.74
N LEU A 25 8.33 -28.37 -7.40
CA LEU A 25 8.35 -28.25 -8.86
C LEU A 25 9.38 -29.18 -9.46
N ALA A 26 9.16 -29.70 -10.67
CA ALA A 26 10.14 -30.50 -11.39
C ALA A 26 11.25 -29.63 -12.04
N PRO A 27 12.45 -30.18 -12.34
CA PRO A 27 13.56 -29.41 -12.93
C PRO A 27 13.23 -28.76 -14.28
N SER A 28 12.29 -29.34 -15.02
CA SER A 28 11.80 -28.81 -16.31
C SER A 28 10.86 -27.62 -16.18
N GLN A 29 10.31 -27.36 -14.98
CA GLN A 29 9.29 -26.35 -14.73
C GLN A 29 9.87 -24.98 -14.34
N LYS A 30 10.93 -24.54 -15.02
CA LYS A 30 11.57 -23.24 -14.76
C LYS A 30 10.62 -22.05 -14.94
N ALA A 31 9.74 -22.13 -15.94
CA ALA A 31 8.74 -21.09 -16.19
C ALA A 31 7.70 -21.00 -15.07
N ASP A 32 7.30 -22.14 -14.50
CA ASP A 32 6.36 -22.17 -13.38
C ASP A 32 7.03 -21.63 -12.10
N LEU A 33 8.29 -22.00 -11.83
CA LEU A 33 9.07 -21.43 -10.73
C LEU A 33 9.12 -19.90 -10.80
N LEU A 34 9.46 -19.34 -11.97
CA LEU A 34 9.51 -17.89 -12.15
C LEU A 34 8.13 -17.25 -11.97
N ARG A 35 7.06 -17.91 -12.44
CA ARG A 35 5.68 -17.43 -12.27
C ARG A 35 5.30 -17.38 -10.79
N GLU A 36 5.60 -18.41 -10.02
CA GLU A 36 5.30 -18.47 -8.58
C GLU A 36 6.09 -17.41 -7.81
N VAL A 37 7.40 -17.31 -8.06
CA VAL A 37 8.26 -16.29 -7.42
C VAL A 37 7.79 -14.88 -7.78
N ALA A 38 7.44 -14.62 -9.04
CA ALA A 38 6.92 -13.33 -9.46
C ALA A 38 5.56 -13.01 -8.80
N SER A 39 4.69 -14.01 -8.65
CA SER A 39 3.38 -13.83 -8.02
C SER A 39 3.51 -13.49 -6.53
N LEU A 40 4.40 -14.18 -5.82
CA LEU A 40 4.75 -13.90 -4.43
C LEU A 40 5.39 -12.51 -4.28
N ALA A 41 6.37 -12.18 -5.12
CA ALA A 41 7.02 -10.87 -5.11
C ALA A 41 6.02 -9.74 -5.38
N ALA A 42 5.13 -9.91 -6.36
CA ALA A 42 4.09 -8.93 -6.67
C ALA A 42 3.12 -8.75 -5.50
N TRP A 43 2.77 -9.82 -4.77
CA TRP A 43 1.95 -9.70 -3.58
C TRP A 43 2.65 -8.92 -2.47
N VAL A 44 3.93 -9.19 -2.20
CA VAL A 44 4.74 -8.47 -1.20
C VAL A 44 4.84 -6.99 -1.55
N VAL A 45 5.10 -6.64 -2.81
CA VAL A 45 5.16 -5.26 -3.29
C VAL A 45 3.84 -4.53 -3.02
N ARG A 46 2.69 -5.16 -3.33
CA ARG A 46 1.37 -4.58 -3.04
C ARG A 46 1.11 -4.38 -1.54
N GLN A 47 1.62 -5.27 -0.68
CA GLN A 47 1.50 -5.06 0.77
C GLN A 47 2.32 -3.85 1.22
N ALA A 48 3.55 -3.73 0.72
CA ALA A 48 4.46 -2.64 1.03
C ALA A 48 3.92 -1.27 0.56
N GLU A 49 3.37 -1.21 -0.65
CA GLU A 49 2.72 0.00 -1.20
C GLU A 49 1.49 0.44 -0.39
N ALA A 50 0.82 -0.52 0.24
CA ALA A 50 -0.29 -0.26 1.14
C ALA A 50 0.16 0.00 2.60
N GLY A 51 1.47 0.15 2.85
CA GLY A 51 2.05 0.45 4.16
C GLY A 51 2.11 -0.73 5.13
N ARG A 52 1.80 -1.96 4.70
CA ARG A 52 1.78 -3.15 5.57
C ARG A 52 3.15 -3.83 5.67
N SER A 53 3.45 -4.41 6.83
CA SER A 53 4.60 -5.30 7.04
C SER A 53 4.25 -6.73 6.64
N VAL A 54 5.24 -7.44 6.10
CA VAL A 54 5.15 -8.90 5.86
C VAL A 54 5.97 -9.59 6.94
N GLU A 55 5.35 -10.50 7.66
CA GLU A 55 5.94 -11.24 8.78
C GLU A 55 5.89 -12.74 8.50
N ALA A 56 7.00 -13.42 8.70
CA ALA A 56 7.04 -14.87 8.81
C ALA A 56 6.92 -15.25 10.29
N ARG A 57 5.94 -16.10 10.61
CA ARG A 57 5.72 -16.58 11.99
C ARG A 57 6.09 -18.05 12.09
N ARG A 58 6.99 -18.38 13.02
CA ARG A 58 7.34 -19.75 13.39
C ARG A 58 7.16 -19.93 14.89
N GLY A 59 5.97 -20.37 15.29
CA GLY A 59 5.61 -20.46 16.71
C GLY A 59 5.58 -19.08 17.36
N THR A 60 6.47 -18.82 18.31
CA THR A 60 6.62 -17.53 18.99
C THR A 60 7.58 -16.58 18.28
N GLU A 61 8.38 -17.07 17.33
CA GLU A 61 9.31 -16.25 16.57
C GLU A 61 8.59 -15.54 15.43
N VAL A 62 8.79 -14.23 15.35
CA VAL A 62 8.27 -13.38 14.28
C VAL A 62 9.47 -12.73 13.59
N GLU A 63 9.67 -13.07 12.33
CA GLU A 63 10.70 -12.46 11.48
C GLU A 63 10.01 -11.52 10.49
N THR A 64 10.37 -10.25 10.53
CA THR A 64 9.82 -9.25 9.61
C THR A 64 10.67 -9.19 8.34
N LEU A 65 10.03 -9.22 7.18
CA LEU A 65 10.72 -9.09 5.90
C LEU A 65 11.28 -7.66 5.74
N SER A 66 12.58 -7.50 5.96
CA SER A 66 13.31 -6.24 5.76
C SER A 66 14.09 -6.25 4.44
N HIS A 67 13.79 -5.31 3.55
CA HIS A 67 14.55 -5.11 2.32
C HIS A 67 14.51 -3.63 1.88
N PRO A 68 15.62 -3.02 1.41
CA PRO A 68 15.66 -1.60 1.08
C PRO A 68 14.65 -1.15 0.02
N VAL A 69 14.22 -2.04 -0.88
CA VAL A 69 13.16 -1.74 -1.86
C VAL A 69 11.79 -1.68 -1.18
N ILE A 70 11.52 -2.60 -0.25
CA ILE A 70 10.25 -2.69 0.49
C ILE A 70 10.09 -1.48 1.40
N GLU A 71 11.15 -1.08 2.10
CA GLU A 71 11.14 0.11 2.96
C GLU A 71 10.84 1.37 2.16
N ARG A 72 11.49 1.55 1.00
CA ARG A 72 11.21 2.68 0.10
C ARG A 72 9.76 2.72 -0.38
N LEU A 73 9.18 1.57 -0.68
CA LEU A 73 7.76 1.48 -1.08
C LEU A 73 6.83 1.88 0.06
N ARG A 74 7.14 1.45 1.29
CA ARG A 74 6.39 1.85 2.50
C ARG A 74 6.51 3.34 2.80
N SER A 75 7.72 3.90 2.78
CA SER A 75 7.92 5.33 3.04
C SER A 75 7.23 6.23 2.01
N ARG A 76 7.09 5.78 0.75
CA ARG A 76 6.28 6.51 -0.25
C ARG A 76 4.81 6.58 0.13
N HIS A 77 4.27 5.56 0.78
CA HIS A 77 2.92 5.59 1.33
C HIS A 77 2.82 6.64 2.44
N GLU A 78 3.79 6.71 3.35
CA GLU A 78 3.84 7.70 4.43
C GLU A 78 3.91 9.14 3.90
N THR A 79 4.62 9.39 2.80
CA THR A 79 4.70 10.71 2.16
C THR A 79 3.46 11.06 1.32
N SER A 80 2.75 10.05 0.79
CA SER A 80 1.54 10.22 -0.03
C SER A 80 0.26 10.27 0.80
N ALA A 81 0.31 9.81 2.05
CA ALA A 81 -0.83 9.87 2.93
C ALA A 81 -1.03 11.32 3.38
N VAL A 82 -2.14 11.91 2.96
CA VAL A 82 -2.86 12.90 3.77
C VAL A 82 -2.73 12.46 5.22
N SER A 83 -2.15 13.32 6.06
CA SER A 83 -1.75 13.04 7.43
C SER A 83 -2.79 12.17 8.13
N TYR A 84 -2.51 10.88 8.29
CA TYR A 84 -3.35 10.03 9.13
C TYR A 84 -3.26 10.61 10.54
N VAL A 85 -4.37 11.17 11.00
CA VAL A 85 -4.50 11.58 12.39
C VAL A 85 -4.57 10.29 13.19
N ALA A 86 -3.44 9.88 13.77
CA ALA A 86 -3.40 8.82 14.75
C ALA A 86 -4.11 9.33 16.00
N LEU A 87 -5.36 8.91 16.18
CA LEU A 87 -6.15 9.25 17.36
C LEU A 87 -5.75 8.30 18.50
N SER A 88 -5.48 8.85 19.66
CA SER A 88 -5.38 8.08 20.90
C SER A 88 -6.72 7.42 21.24
N ASN A 89 -6.71 6.38 22.08
CA ASN A 89 -7.94 5.69 22.49
C ASN A 89 -9.01 6.66 23.05
N ALA A 90 -8.58 7.68 23.80
CA ALA A 90 -9.48 8.70 24.33
C ALA A 90 -10.10 9.59 23.23
N GLU A 91 -9.36 9.86 22.16
CA GLU A 91 -9.84 10.62 21.01
C GLU A 91 -10.76 9.79 20.11
N VAL A 92 -10.51 8.48 19.98
CA VAL A 92 -11.42 7.54 19.32
C VAL A 92 -12.77 7.49 20.04
N GLU A 93 -12.78 7.37 21.36
CA GLU A 93 -14.02 7.39 22.16
C GLU A 93 -14.74 8.75 22.08
N ARG A 94 -13.99 9.85 21.99
CA ARG A 94 -14.58 11.18 21.80
C ARG A 94 -15.19 11.31 20.40
N LEU A 95 -14.50 10.83 19.37
CA LEU A 95 -14.99 10.84 18.00
C LEU A 95 -16.23 9.96 17.85
N ALA A 96 -16.22 8.76 18.41
CA ALA A 96 -17.38 7.86 18.43
C ALA A 96 -18.60 8.55 19.04
N ARG A 97 -18.44 9.19 20.20
CA ARG A 97 -19.52 9.98 20.84
C ARG A 97 -20.02 11.15 20.01
N ILE A 98 -19.18 11.76 19.17
CA ILE A 98 -19.57 12.87 18.29
C ILE A 98 -20.36 12.32 17.09
N LEU A 99 -19.94 11.18 16.52
CA LEU A 99 -20.60 10.53 15.40
C LEU A 99 -21.96 9.93 15.81
N ASP A 100 -22.04 9.34 17.00
CA ASP A 100 -23.26 8.74 17.55
C ASP A 100 -24.35 9.76 17.86
N ARG A 101 -24.00 11.03 18.11
CA ARG A 101 -24.96 12.10 18.37
C ARG A 101 -25.82 12.47 17.16
N GLY A 102 -25.48 11.95 15.98
CA GLY A 102 -26.12 12.30 14.72
C GLY A 102 -25.66 13.68 14.25
N PHE A 103 -25.36 13.79 12.96
CA PHE A 103 -25.00 15.06 12.36
C PHE A 103 -26.27 15.78 11.89
N GLU A 104 -26.70 16.81 12.62
CA GLU A 104 -27.70 17.75 12.12
C GLU A 104 -26.99 18.90 11.39
N PRO A 105 -26.97 18.93 10.05
CA PRO A 105 -26.35 20.02 9.33
C PRO A 105 -27.09 21.32 9.64
N THR A 106 -26.33 22.38 9.91
CA THR A 106 -26.87 23.73 10.07
C THR A 106 -27.71 24.11 8.84
N PRO A 107 -28.74 24.96 9.00
CA PRO A 107 -29.61 25.34 7.88
C PRO A 107 -28.85 25.87 6.66
N ALA A 108 -27.74 26.59 6.87
CA ALA A 108 -26.85 27.08 5.82
C ALA A 108 -26.17 25.94 5.05
N LEU A 109 -25.66 24.92 5.74
CA LEU A 109 -25.03 23.76 5.11
C LEU A 109 -26.06 22.91 4.35
N ARG A 110 -27.27 22.75 4.91
CA ARG A 110 -28.38 22.06 4.24
C ARG A 110 -28.77 22.76 2.94
N ALA A 111 -28.89 24.09 2.95
CA ALA A 111 -29.17 24.89 1.76
C ALA A 111 -28.04 24.79 0.71
N ALA A 112 -26.78 24.82 1.15
CA ALA A 112 -25.62 24.66 0.27
C ALA A 112 -25.60 23.28 -0.41
N LEU A 113 -25.83 22.19 0.36
CA LEU A 113 -25.90 20.83 -0.17
C LEU A 113 -27.08 20.65 -1.14
N GLN A 114 -28.25 21.22 -0.84
CA GLN A 114 -29.39 21.22 -1.76
C GLN A 114 -29.10 21.98 -3.05
N HIS A 115 -28.42 23.13 -2.97
CA HIS A 115 -28.02 23.91 -4.13
C HIS A 115 -26.99 23.16 -5.00
N LEU A 116 -26.06 22.44 -4.37
CA LEU A 116 -25.10 21.54 -5.02
C LEU A 116 -25.77 20.34 -5.71
N ALA A 117 -26.76 19.73 -5.06
CA ALA A 117 -27.52 18.59 -5.59
C ALA A 117 -28.54 18.99 -6.69
N SER A 118 -28.79 20.28 -6.89
CA SER A 118 -29.76 20.74 -7.88
C SER A 118 -29.26 20.47 -9.31
N ARG A 119 -30.03 19.69 -10.09
CA ARG A 119 -29.76 19.39 -11.51
C ARG A 119 -29.71 20.61 -12.43
N LYS A 120 -30.17 21.78 -11.96
CA LYS A 120 -30.15 23.06 -12.70
C LYS A 120 -28.86 23.85 -12.49
N ARG A 121 -27.91 23.35 -11.69
CA ARG A 121 -26.65 24.04 -11.43
C ARG A 121 -25.81 24.11 -12.70
N ARG A 122 -25.51 25.32 -13.16
CA ARG A 122 -24.44 25.57 -14.14
C ARG A 122 -23.15 25.88 -13.39
N PRO A 123 -22.02 25.23 -13.73
CA PRO A 123 -20.75 25.58 -13.10
C PRO A 123 -20.44 27.06 -13.32
N PRO A 124 -19.86 27.74 -12.31
CA PRO A 124 -19.51 29.15 -12.45
C PRO A 124 -18.51 29.32 -13.59
N LYS A 125 -18.75 30.30 -14.47
CA LYS A 125 -17.82 30.62 -15.55
C LYS A 125 -16.53 31.18 -14.93
N LEU A 126 -15.47 30.39 -14.94
CA LEU A 126 -14.14 30.81 -14.53
C LEU A 126 -13.70 31.97 -15.44
N ARG A 127 -13.67 33.19 -14.88
CA ARG A 127 -13.03 34.34 -15.52
C ARG A 127 -11.68 34.52 -14.86
N TRP A 128 -10.66 34.01 -15.51
CA TRP A 128 -9.28 34.33 -15.17
C TRP A 128 -9.09 35.84 -15.38
N LYS A 129 -8.65 36.55 -14.34
CA LYS A 129 -8.23 37.94 -14.51
C LYS A 129 -7.02 37.92 -15.45
N LYS A 130 -7.11 38.61 -16.59
CA LYS A 130 -5.94 38.88 -17.43
C LYS A 130 -4.96 39.64 -16.56
N THR A 131 -3.80 39.04 -16.30
CA THR A 131 -2.63 39.74 -15.80
C THR A 131 -2.30 40.86 -16.80
N ALA A 132 -2.25 42.08 -16.30
CA ALA A 132 -1.77 43.26 -17.02
C ALA A 132 -0.24 43.25 -17.09
#